data_AF-A0A1F3NKX5-F1
#
_entry.id   AF-A0A1F3NKX5-F1
#
_cell.length_a   1.000
_cell.length_b   1.000
_cell.length_c   1.000
_cell.angle_alpha   90.00
_cell.angle_beta   90.00
_cell.angle_gamma   90.00
#
_symmetry.space_group_name_H-M   'P 1'
#
loop_
_entity.id
_entity.type
_entity.pdbx_description
1 polymer ?
#
loop_
_entity_poly.entity_id
_entity_poly.type
_entity_poly.pdbx_seq_one_letter_code
_entity_poly.pdbx_strand_id
1 'polypeptide(L)'
;MQNSGSSGNVFLDNEAVNPYSTSEPHSQWVNGALYDNIKAPLTARYWKDISIGWAGANIVFWNCEGDFLIQKPPTAQNYSFGHIGINAVIFNALLQDHTKPNGHVESMDRHVTPRSLYLTQLKERLGADAVKNITKEGQTLAW
;
A
#
# COMPACT_ATOMS: atom_id res chain seq x y z
N MET A 1 -22.31 10.72 -4.24
CA MET A 1 -22.33 9.25 -4.26
C MET A 1 -20.88 8.79 -4.34
N GLN A 2 -20.41 8.03 -3.35
CA GLN A 2 -19.08 7.38 -3.38
C GLN A 2 -19.29 5.98 -3.96
N ASN A 3 -18.65 5.67 -5.09
CA ASN A 3 -18.75 4.35 -5.73
C ASN A 3 -17.52 3.52 -5.36
N SER A 4 -17.70 2.41 -4.66
CA SER A 4 -16.59 1.51 -4.29
C SER A 4 -16.00 0.81 -5.51
N GLY A 5 -14.67 0.86 -5.66
CA GLY A 5 -13.92 0.17 -6.72
C GLY A 5 -12.83 -0.76 -6.17
N SER A 6 -12.70 -1.93 -6.79
CA SER A 6 -11.79 -3.05 -6.49
C SER A 6 -11.90 -3.70 -5.10
N SER A 7 -11.63 -5.01 -5.04
CA SER A 7 -11.74 -5.87 -3.85
C SER A 7 -10.64 -6.96 -3.79
N GLY A 8 -9.58 -6.84 -4.60
CA GLY A 8 -8.51 -7.84 -4.60
C GLY A 8 -7.37 -7.62 -5.58
N ASN A 9 -6.99 -6.36 -5.85
CA ASN A 9 -5.79 -6.10 -6.65
C ASN A 9 -4.55 -6.16 -5.77
N VAL A 10 -3.52 -6.84 -6.28
CA VAL A 10 -2.20 -6.89 -5.65
C VAL A 10 -1.21 -6.18 -6.57
N PHE A 11 -0.50 -5.21 -6.02
CA PHE A 11 0.72 -4.67 -6.59
C PHE A 11 1.88 -5.37 -5.89
N LEU A 12 2.61 -6.21 -6.63
CA LEU A 12 3.66 -7.08 -6.08
C LEU A 12 5.04 -6.66 -6.57
N ASP A 13 5.99 -6.46 -5.65
CA ASP A 13 7.42 -6.29 -5.92
C ASP A 13 7.71 -5.21 -7.00
N ASN A 14 7.09 -4.04 -6.88
CA ASN A 14 7.32 -2.91 -7.80
C ASN A 14 8.19 -1.83 -7.18
N GLU A 15 8.90 -1.11 -8.04
CA GLU A 15 9.70 0.06 -7.67
C GLU A 15 9.30 1.26 -8.52
N ALA A 16 9.10 2.41 -7.86
CA ALA A 16 8.89 3.68 -8.53
C ALA A 16 10.24 4.37 -8.76
N VAL A 17 10.69 4.42 -10.02
CA VAL A 17 11.92 5.10 -10.41
C VAL A 17 11.63 6.55 -10.76
N ASN A 18 12.24 7.51 -10.05
CA ASN A 18 12.02 8.95 -10.18
C ASN A 18 10.54 9.37 -10.04
N PRO A 19 9.89 9.11 -8.89
CA PRO A 19 8.49 9.44 -8.69
C PRO A 19 8.27 10.97 -8.67
N TYR A 20 7.30 11.44 -9.45
CA TYR A 20 6.82 12.84 -9.43
C TYR A 20 5.58 13.04 -8.54
N SER A 21 5.04 11.96 -7.97
CA SER A 21 3.92 11.95 -7.04
C SER A 21 3.91 10.65 -6.24
N THR A 22 3.02 10.56 -5.25
CA THR A 22 2.73 9.31 -4.53
C THR A 22 1.92 8.34 -5.38
N SER A 23 2.14 7.04 -5.15
CA SER A 23 1.29 5.96 -5.65
C SER A 23 0.20 5.66 -4.63
N GLU A 24 -1.04 5.56 -5.08
CA GLU A 24 -2.19 5.38 -4.21
C GLU A 24 -3.41 4.83 -4.95
N PRO A 25 -4.42 4.35 -4.23
CA PRO A 25 -5.73 4.15 -4.82
C PRO A 25 -6.32 5.51 -5.22
N HIS A 26 -6.83 5.64 -6.45
CA HIS A 26 -7.23 6.94 -7.00
C HIS A 26 -8.68 6.92 -7.51
N SER A 27 -9.62 6.59 -6.61
CA SER A 27 -11.07 6.71 -6.84
C SER A 27 -11.83 6.60 -5.52
N GLN A 28 -12.98 7.27 -5.43
CA GLN A 28 -13.81 7.44 -4.23
C GLN A 28 -14.07 6.12 -3.49
N TRP A 29 -13.27 5.80 -2.48
CA TRP A 29 -13.42 4.58 -1.67
C TRP A 29 -12.95 3.27 -2.32
N VAL A 30 -11.80 3.26 -3.01
CA VAL A 30 -11.20 1.99 -3.46
C VAL A 30 -10.97 1.05 -2.28
N ASN A 31 -11.29 -0.25 -2.42
CA ASN A 31 -11.21 -1.21 -1.33
C ASN A 31 -10.23 -2.35 -1.58
N GLY A 32 -9.66 -2.90 -0.51
CA GLY A 32 -8.98 -4.21 -0.54
C GLY A 32 -7.76 -4.30 -1.47
N ALA A 33 -7.10 -3.17 -1.75
CA ALA A 33 -5.85 -3.19 -2.50
C ALA A 33 -4.68 -3.54 -1.56
N LEU A 34 -3.85 -4.48 -1.99
CA LEU A 34 -2.62 -4.87 -1.33
C LEU A 34 -1.42 -4.33 -2.12
N TYR A 35 -0.59 -3.54 -1.45
CA TYR A 35 0.74 -3.17 -1.92
C TYR A 35 1.73 -4.03 -1.15
N ASP A 36 2.38 -4.95 -1.85
CA ASP A 36 3.22 -5.99 -1.26
C ASP A 36 4.65 -5.86 -1.78
N ASN A 37 5.59 -5.50 -0.89
CA ASN A 37 6.98 -5.20 -1.20
C ASN A 37 7.16 -4.08 -2.23
N ILE A 38 6.41 -2.98 -2.07
CA ILE A 38 6.51 -1.84 -2.98
C ILE A 38 7.53 -0.83 -2.48
N LYS A 39 8.44 -0.40 -3.36
CA LYS A 39 9.38 0.70 -3.13
C LYS A 39 8.88 1.96 -3.82
N ALA A 40 8.14 2.79 -3.10
CA ALA A 40 7.57 4.03 -3.64
C ALA A 40 7.10 4.96 -2.51
N PRO A 41 6.94 6.27 -2.79
CA PRO A 41 6.08 7.12 -1.97
C PRO A 41 4.62 6.64 -2.07
N LEU A 42 4.00 6.21 -0.97
CA LEU A 42 2.68 5.57 -0.93
C LEU A 42 1.66 6.36 -0.12
N THR A 43 0.43 6.50 -0.63
CA THR A 43 -0.65 7.14 0.14
C THR A 43 -1.95 6.37 0.14
N ALA A 44 -2.65 6.39 1.28
CA ALA A 44 -4.03 5.93 1.41
C ALA A 44 -4.73 6.90 2.37
N ARG A 45 -5.24 8.00 1.80
CA ARG A 45 -5.54 9.23 2.54
C ARG A 45 -6.88 9.86 2.14
N TYR A 46 -7.28 10.90 2.85
CA TYR A 46 -8.31 11.82 2.40
C TYR A 46 -7.68 12.94 1.54
N TRP A 47 -8.29 13.20 0.39
CA TRP A 47 -8.02 14.33 -0.48
C TRP A 47 -9.00 15.46 -0.17
N LYS A 48 -8.49 16.56 0.40
CA LYS A 48 -9.30 17.75 0.66
C LYS A 48 -9.44 18.62 -0.58
N ASP A 49 -10.50 19.40 -0.61
CA ASP A 49 -10.75 20.48 -1.56
C ASP A 49 -10.81 20.05 -3.05
N ILE A 50 -10.89 18.74 -3.30
CA ILE A 50 -11.09 18.14 -4.63
C ILE A 50 -12.08 16.97 -4.55
N SER A 51 -12.58 16.50 -5.70
CA SER A 51 -13.68 15.54 -5.81
C SER A 51 -13.36 14.07 -5.47
N ILE A 52 -12.13 13.77 -5.02
CA ILE A 52 -11.70 12.40 -4.69
C ILE A 52 -12.21 11.98 -3.30
N GLY A 53 -12.07 12.84 -2.28
CA GLY A 53 -12.38 12.48 -0.91
C GLY A 53 -11.49 11.35 -0.38
N TRP A 54 -12.05 10.30 0.21
CA TRP A 54 -11.28 9.15 0.68
C TRP A 54 -10.75 8.34 -0.50
N ALA A 55 -9.43 8.29 -0.64
CA ALA A 55 -8.73 7.59 -1.72
C ALA A 55 -8.96 6.08 -1.66
N GLY A 56 -8.93 5.51 -0.43
CA GLY A 56 -9.18 4.10 -0.23
C GLY A 56 -9.54 3.73 1.21
N ALA A 57 -10.05 2.51 1.34
CA ALA A 57 -10.45 1.85 2.58
C ALA A 57 -9.97 0.39 2.56
N ASN A 58 -9.64 -0.20 3.70
CA ASN A 58 -9.07 -1.56 3.76
C ASN A 58 -7.83 -1.73 2.87
N ILE A 59 -7.03 -0.66 2.75
CA ILE A 59 -5.77 -0.68 2.01
C ILE A 59 -4.68 -1.24 2.92
N VAL A 60 -3.82 -2.09 2.36
CA VAL A 60 -2.68 -2.67 3.09
C VAL A 60 -1.39 -2.33 2.36
N PHE A 61 -0.47 -1.69 3.07
CA PHE A 61 0.94 -1.60 2.70
C PHE A 61 1.71 -2.65 3.50
N TRP A 62 2.31 -3.62 2.82
CA TRP A 62 3.00 -4.74 3.44
C TRP A 62 4.47 -4.75 3.02
N ASN A 63 5.37 -4.60 3.99
CA ASN A 63 6.82 -4.56 3.77
C ASN A 63 7.23 -3.58 2.66
N CYS A 64 6.59 -2.41 2.63
CA CYS A 64 6.89 -1.38 1.65
C CYS A 64 8.06 -0.50 2.13
N GLU A 65 8.72 0.14 1.18
CA GLU A 65 9.79 1.10 1.42
C GLU A 65 9.45 2.45 0.76
N GLY A 66 9.86 3.55 1.41
CA GLY A 66 9.64 4.91 0.93
C GLY A 66 8.69 5.69 1.83
N ASP A 67 8.36 6.91 1.44
CA ASP A 67 7.47 7.75 2.23
C ASP A 67 6.05 7.25 2.23
N PHE A 68 5.32 7.51 3.31
CA PHE A 68 3.91 7.19 3.30
C PHE A 68 3.06 8.12 4.14
N LEU A 69 1.82 8.27 3.70
CA LEU A 69 0.72 8.83 4.50
C LEU A 69 -0.45 7.85 4.45
N ILE A 70 -0.78 7.30 5.61
CA ILE A 70 -1.90 6.38 5.77
C ILE A 70 -2.88 6.94 6.78
N GLN A 71 -4.15 7.07 6.38
CA GLN A 71 -5.22 7.63 7.20
C GLN A 71 -6.38 6.65 7.31
N LYS A 72 -7.11 6.75 8.42
CA LYS A 72 -8.24 5.90 8.75
C LYS A 72 -9.56 6.51 8.24
N PRO A 73 -10.23 5.90 7.25
CA PRO A 73 -11.56 6.34 6.82
C PRO A 73 -12.62 6.08 7.92
N PRO A 74 -13.77 6.79 7.91
CA PRO A 74 -14.76 6.73 8.99
C PRO A 74 -15.29 5.34 9.36
N THR A 75 -15.48 4.45 8.38
CA THR A 75 -16.13 3.14 8.57
C THR A 75 -15.22 1.95 8.27
N ALA A 76 -13.93 2.20 8.05
CA ALA A 76 -12.97 1.17 7.66
C ALA A 76 -11.58 1.50 8.24
N GLN A 77 -10.58 0.72 7.88
CA GLN A 77 -9.21 0.93 8.35
C GLN A 77 -8.24 0.73 7.19
N ASN A 78 -7.18 1.53 7.18
CA ASN A 78 -6.03 1.30 6.30
C ASN A 78 -4.83 0.91 7.18
N TYR A 79 -3.96 0.05 6.64
CA TYR A 79 -2.90 -0.58 7.40
C TYR A 79 -1.54 -0.46 6.73
N SER A 80 -0.50 -0.27 7.53
CA SER A 80 0.89 -0.40 7.12
C SER A 80 1.62 -1.31 8.09
N PHE A 81 2.34 -2.29 7.55
CA PHE A 81 3.12 -3.27 8.32
C PHE A 81 4.53 -3.36 7.76
N GLY A 82 5.53 -3.30 8.63
CA GLY A 82 6.91 -3.54 8.24
C GLY A 82 7.49 -2.45 7.33
N HIS A 83 6.97 -1.22 7.39
CA HIS A 83 7.29 -0.17 6.43
C HIS A 83 8.59 0.54 6.80
N ILE A 84 9.49 0.69 5.83
CA ILE A 84 10.77 1.40 6.00
C ILE A 84 10.68 2.77 5.31
N GLY A 85 10.78 3.85 6.09
CA GLY A 85 10.82 5.21 5.53
C GLY A 85 12.17 5.51 4.88
N ILE A 86 12.18 6.05 3.66
CA ILE A 86 13.42 6.39 2.94
C ILE A 86 13.25 7.75 2.23
N ASN A 87 14.18 8.68 2.48
CA ASN A 87 14.34 9.95 1.76
C ASN A 87 13.07 10.80 1.62
N ALA A 88 12.59 11.35 2.74
CA ALA A 88 11.26 11.94 2.78
C ALA A 88 10.96 13.13 1.85
N VAL A 89 10.01 12.93 0.94
CA VAL A 89 9.45 13.89 0.00
C VAL A 89 7.92 13.96 0.15
N ILE A 90 7.40 15.17 0.39
CA ILE A 90 5.96 15.40 0.54
C ILE A 90 5.37 15.88 -0.79
N PHE A 91 4.60 15.02 -1.43
CA PHE A 91 3.84 15.37 -2.64
C PHE A 91 2.44 15.91 -2.30
N ASN A 92 1.95 16.85 -3.11
CA ASN A 92 0.58 17.38 -3.02
C ASN A 92 0.18 17.91 -1.62
N ALA A 93 1.13 18.53 -0.90
CA ALA A 93 0.95 18.97 0.50
C ALA A 93 -0.31 19.84 0.71
N LEU A 94 -0.61 20.73 -0.25
CA LEU A 94 -1.79 21.60 -0.20
C LEU A 94 -3.13 20.84 -0.23
N LEU A 95 -3.14 19.58 -0.67
CA LEU A 95 -4.32 18.73 -0.76
C LEU A 95 -4.34 17.68 0.36
N GLN A 96 -3.43 17.75 1.33
CA GLN A 96 -3.40 16.90 2.52
C GLN A 96 -4.23 17.50 3.66
N ASP A 97 -5.04 16.64 4.29
CA ASP A 97 -5.80 16.97 5.49
C ASP A 97 -5.27 16.17 6.68
N HIS A 98 -4.34 16.76 7.41
CA HIS A 98 -3.72 16.15 8.59
C HIS A 98 -4.65 16.11 9.82
N THR A 99 -5.87 16.67 9.74
CA THR A 99 -6.86 16.54 10.81
C THR A 99 -7.53 15.16 10.82
N LYS A 100 -7.41 14.40 9.73
CA LYS A 100 -7.93 13.03 9.65
C LYS A 100 -7.07 12.07 10.49
N PRO A 101 -7.70 11.09 11.15
CA PRO A 101 -6.97 10.13 11.97
C PRO A 101 -6.00 9.30 11.14
N ASN A 102 -4.87 8.92 11.73
CA ASN A 102 -3.91 8.02 11.11
C ASN A 102 -4.50 6.60 10.96
N GLY A 103 -4.03 5.89 9.94
CA GLY A 103 -4.27 4.45 9.77
C GLY A 103 -3.52 3.63 10.83
N HIS A 104 -3.71 2.32 10.80
CA HIS A 104 -2.93 1.41 11.63
C HIS A 104 -1.52 1.29 11.07
N VAL A 105 -0.51 1.49 11.91
CA VAL A 105 0.90 1.34 11.54
C VAL A 105 1.56 0.43 12.55
N GLU A 106 2.23 -0.61 12.07
CA GLU A 106 2.88 -1.61 12.92
C GLU A 106 4.26 -1.97 12.38
N SER A 107 5.24 -2.03 13.28
CA SER A 107 6.64 -2.32 12.96
C SER A 107 7.21 -1.38 11.88
N MET A 108 7.56 -0.17 12.30
CA MET A 108 8.31 0.77 11.48
C MET A 108 9.79 0.39 11.40
N ASP A 109 10.45 0.83 10.31
CA ASP A 109 11.91 0.76 10.09
C ASP A 109 12.50 -0.66 10.11
N ARG A 110 11.65 -1.66 9.87
CA ARG A 110 12.06 -3.06 9.65
C ARG A 110 10.98 -3.81 8.89
N HIS A 111 11.38 -4.68 7.97
CA HIS A 111 10.45 -5.64 7.40
C HIS A 111 10.00 -6.69 8.42
N VAL A 112 8.79 -7.19 8.25
CA VAL A 112 8.20 -8.28 9.02
C VAL A 112 8.09 -9.57 8.19
N THR A 113 7.81 -10.69 8.86
CA THR A 113 7.56 -11.98 8.21
C THR A 113 6.06 -12.24 8.10
N PRO A 114 5.56 -12.79 6.98
CA PRO A 114 6.30 -13.19 5.78
C PRO A 114 6.79 -12.00 4.93
N ARG A 115 7.79 -12.22 4.06
CA ARG A 115 8.24 -11.20 3.10
C ARG A 115 7.07 -10.70 2.26
N SER A 116 6.26 -11.61 1.70
CA SER A 116 5.08 -11.27 0.92
C SER A 116 3.85 -12.01 1.42
N LEU A 117 2.74 -11.28 1.63
CA LEU A 117 1.43 -11.89 1.91
C LEU A 117 0.90 -12.62 0.69
N TYR A 118 0.95 -11.98 -0.49
CA TYR A 118 0.39 -12.55 -1.71
C TYR A 118 1.11 -13.83 -2.12
N LEU A 119 2.45 -13.84 -2.14
CA LEU A 119 3.22 -15.04 -2.49
C LEU A 119 3.00 -16.16 -1.47
N THR A 120 2.87 -15.83 -0.18
CA THR A 120 2.56 -16.82 0.87
C THR A 120 1.20 -17.45 0.62
N GLN A 121 0.16 -16.65 0.40
CA GLN A 121 -1.18 -17.14 0.10
C GLN A 121 -1.23 -17.93 -1.23
N LEU A 122 -0.49 -17.50 -2.25
CA LEU A 122 -0.39 -18.21 -3.52
C LEU A 122 0.23 -19.59 -3.34
N LYS A 123 1.33 -19.69 -2.58
CA LYS A 123 1.98 -20.96 -2.24
C LYS A 123 1.05 -21.88 -1.46
N GLU A 124 0.36 -21.35 -0.45
CA GLU A 124 -0.58 -22.15 0.36
C GLU A 124 -1.73 -22.70 -0.49
N ARG A 125 -2.23 -21.91 -1.46
CA ARG A 125 -3.35 -22.30 -2.31
C ARG A 125 -2.97 -23.23 -3.46
N LEU A 126 -1.83 -22.98 -4.12
CA LEU A 126 -1.45 -23.63 -5.39
C LEU A 126 -0.07 -24.30 -5.38
N GLY A 127 0.66 -24.27 -4.27
CA GLY A 127 1.98 -24.89 -4.14
C GLY A 127 3.14 -24.02 -4.61
N ALA A 128 4.36 -24.52 -4.40
CA ALA A 128 5.60 -23.77 -4.66
C ALA A 128 5.82 -23.47 -6.15
N ASP A 129 5.37 -24.34 -7.06
CA ASP A 129 5.57 -24.14 -8.49
C ASP A 129 4.73 -22.98 -9.04
N ALA A 130 3.55 -22.72 -8.47
CA ALA A 130 2.75 -21.55 -8.81
C ALA A 130 3.45 -20.23 -8.50
N VAL A 131 4.21 -20.17 -7.41
CA VAL A 131 5.06 -19.01 -7.07
C VAL A 131 6.19 -18.87 -8.08
N LYS A 132 6.93 -19.95 -8.36
CA LYS A 132 8.05 -19.92 -9.31
C LYS A 132 7.64 -19.42 -10.70
N ASN A 133 6.41 -19.71 -11.12
CA ASN A 133 5.90 -19.30 -12.43
C ASN A 133 5.68 -17.79 -12.56
N ILE A 134 5.58 -17.04 -11.46
CA ILE A 134 5.31 -15.59 -11.48
C ILE A 134 6.45 -14.73 -10.96
N THR A 135 7.39 -15.32 -10.22
CA THR A 135 8.51 -14.60 -9.61
C THR A 135 9.73 -14.56 -10.51
N LYS A 136 10.45 -13.44 -10.49
CA LYS A 136 11.78 -13.29 -11.11
C LYS A 136 12.90 -13.40 -10.07
N GLU A 137 14.15 -13.38 -10.53
CA GLU A 137 15.31 -13.29 -9.64
C GLU A 137 15.16 -12.10 -8.68
N GLY A 138 15.37 -12.34 -7.38
CA GLY A 138 15.14 -11.35 -6.31
C GLY A 138 13.72 -11.29 -5.74
N GLN A 139 12.70 -11.82 -6.43
CA GLN A 139 11.33 -11.92 -5.91
C GLN A 139 11.13 -13.29 -5.26
N THR A 140 11.27 -13.39 -3.94
CA THR A 140 11.15 -14.67 -3.24
C THR A 140 10.22 -14.59 -2.02
N LEU A 141 10.02 -15.72 -1.34
CA LEU A 141 9.24 -15.81 -0.11
C LEU A 141 10.01 -15.37 1.15
N ALA A 142 11.32 -15.16 1.04
CA ALA A 142 12.21 -14.80 2.14
C ALA A 142 13.11 -13.62 1.76
N TRP A 143 13.65 -12.94 2.76
CA TRP A 143 14.62 -11.86 2.61
C TRP A 143 16.03 -12.39 2.31
#